data_AF-A0A9D2F5F8-F1
#
_entry.id   AF-A0A9D2F5F8-F1
#
_cell.length_a   1.000
_cell.length_b   1.000
_cell.length_c   1.000
_cell.angle_alpha   90.00
_cell.angle_beta   90.00
_cell.angle_gamma   90.00
#
_symmetry.space_group_name_H-M   'P 1'
#
loop_
_entity.id
_entity.type
_entity.pdbx_description
1 polymer ?
#
loop_
_entity_poly.entity_id
_entity_poly.type
_entity_poly.pdbx_seq_one_letter_code
_entity_poly.pdbx_strand_id
1 'polypeptide(L)'
;MKHTQKIILAVTSVCTVIILGVSIFFVTQAATNNKLENTSQTTQHSSSSSKPVEDKQTTKQLDQAKQLAASYHYDEAISLLEKDDAKEAQQLLATLKKEKESLVKWEDPTKISHVFFHSLIVDPAKAFHTQQAQGYKDYMVTISEFNKTIDQLYKNNYVLVNLNGLVKKGTDGNLTFTGVSLPEGKKPLILSQDDVSYYEYMDNSGFPSKLIVDKQNQIKNIYIDNKKETVGDYDMVPLIDSFIKKHPDFSYQGAKGTLALTGYNGVLGYRTSKSEYGDNEKTNKEIGVAKKVADQLKKDGWSFASHTWGHLNMTQASLADIQQDNERWQNEVAPILGKTNILIYPFG
;
A
#
# COMPACT_ATOMS: atom_id res chain seq x y z
N MET A 1 -42.75 11.65 -11.90
CA MET A 1 -41.53 11.32 -11.14
C MET A 1 -41.70 11.75 -9.70
N LYS A 2 -41.67 10.79 -8.77
CA LYS A 2 -42.03 10.99 -7.36
C LYS A 2 -40.97 11.83 -6.64
N HIS A 3 -41.40 12.64 -5.68
CA HIS A 3 -40.62 13.64 -4.94
C HIS A 3 -39.28 13.10 -4.39
N THR A 4 -39.22 11.80 -4.10
CA THR A 4 -38.06 11.04 -3.63
C THR A 4 -36.90 11.00 -4.62
N GLN A 5 -37.14 10.98 -5.94
CA GLN A 5 -36.07 10.96 -6.94
C GLN A 5 -35.36 12.32 -7.08
N LYS A 6 -36.03 13.44 -6.76
CA LYS A 6 -35.42 14.78 -6.80
C LYS A 6 -34.47 15.02 -5.62
N ILE A 7 -34.75 14.41 -4.46
CA ILE A 7 -33.89 14.51 -3.26
C ILE A 7 -32.61 13.70 -3.46
N ILE A 8 -32.71 12.50 -4.05
CA ILE A 8 -31.54 11.65 -4.34
C ILE A 8 -30.59 12.34 -5.33
N LEU A 9 -31.12 12.97 -6.39
CA LEU A 9 -30.31 13.68 -7.39
C LEU A 9 -29.58 14.92 -6.81
N ALA A 10 -30.22 15.61 -5.85
CA ALA A 10 -29.66 16.78 -5.19
C ALA A 10 -28.54 16.40 -4.21
N VAL A 11 -28.69 15.30 -3.47
CA VAL A 11 -27.67 14.81 -2.51
C VAL A 11 -26.44 14.27 -3.25
N THR A 12 -26.61 13.53 -4.34
CA THR A 12 -25.46 13.06 -5.14
C THR A 12 -24.65 14.22 -5.75
N SER A 13 -25.33 15.29 -6.20
CA SER A 13 -24.65 16.44 -6.83
C SER A 13 -23.85 17.27 -5.82
N VAL A 14 -24.30 17.38 -4.57
CA VAL A 14 -23.57 18.10 -3.51
C VAL A 14 -22.32 17.32 -3.07
N CYS A 15 -22.39 15.99 -2.98
CA CYS A 15 -21.22 15.16 -2.66
C CYS A 15 -20.13 15.24 -3.75
N THR A 16 -20.50 15.29 -5.04
CA THR A 16 -19.50 15.40 -6.13
C THR A 16 -18.79 16.75 -6.12
N VAL A 17 -19.48 17.85 -5.78
CA VAL A 17 -18.90 19.20 -5.72
C VAL A 17 -17.92 19.34 -4.54
N ILE A 18 -18.19 18.69 -3.40
CA ILE A 18 -17.28 18.70 -2.25
C ILE A 18 -15.98 17.94 -2.56
N ILE A 19 -16.06 16.79 -3.24
CA ILE A 19 -14.89 15.99 -3.63
C ILE A 19 -14.00 16.74 -4.64
N LEU A 20 -14.61 17.43 -5.62
CA LEU A 20 -13.88 18.27 -6.57
C LEU A 20 -13.25 19.52 -5.91
N GLY A 21 -13.92 20.13 -4.94
CA GLY A 21 -13.42 21.30 -4.21
C GLY A 21 -12.18 20.99 -3.35
N VAL A 22 -12.16 19.83 -2.69
CA VAL A 22 -10.99 19.37 -1.92
C VAL A 22 -9.80 19.10 -2.84
N SER A 23 -10.04 18.52 -4.03
CA SER A 23 -9.00 18.21 -5.01
C SER A 23 -8.30 19.47 -5.57
N ILE A 24 -9.06 20.53 -5.83
CA ILE A 24 -8.54 21.81 -6.36
C ILE A 24 -7.74 22.57 -5.28
N PHE A 25 -8.18 22.50 -4.02
CA PHE A 25 -7.50 23.16 -2.89
C PHE A 25 -6.05 22.65 -2.71
N PHE A 26 -5.82 21.34 -2.88
CA PHE A 26 -4.47 20.75 -2.80
C PHE A 26 -3.55 21.15 -3.96
N VAL A 27 -4.08 21.32 -5.18
CA VAL A 27 -3.28 21.75 -6.34
C VAL A 27 -2.83 23.21 -6.19
N THR A 28 -3.67 24.08 -5.64
CA THR A 28 -3.31 25.49 -5.44
C THR A 28 -2.31 25.72 -4.32
N GLN A 29 -2.38 24.96 -3.21
CA GLN A 29 -1.48 25.16 -2.06
C GLN A 29 -0.04 24.71 -2.36
N ALA A 30 0.14 23.69 -3.22
CA ALA A 30 1.44 23.24 -3.68
C ALA A 30 2.12 24.24 -4.65
N ALA A 31 1.33 25.01 -5.41
CA ALA A 31 1.86 26.01 -6.35
C ALA A 31 2.27 27.32 -5.66
N THR A 32 1.59 27.72 -4.58
CA THR A 32 1.86 28.98 -3.87
C THR A 32 3.03 28.90 -2.88
N ASN A 33 3.36 27.72 -2.35
CA ASN A 33 4.45 27.57 -1.37
C ASN A 33 5.87 27.65 -1.99
N ASN A 34 5.99 27.75 -3.32
CA ASN A 34 7.29 27.86 -4.02
C ASN A 34 7.71 29.30 -4.37
N LYS A 35 7.01 30.32 -3.86
CA LYS A 35 7.38 31.70 -4.11
C LYS A 35 7.19 32.52 -2.85
N LEU A 36 8.31 32.96 -2.26
CA LEU A 36 8.54 34.11 -1.37
C LEU A 36 9.28 33.74 -0.07
N GLU A 37 10.60 33.65 -0.17
CA GLU A 37 11.49 34.08 0.91
C GLU A 37 12.38 35.18 0.36
N ASN A 38 12.09 36.45 0.69
CA ASN A 38 13.13 37.44 0.96
C ASN A 38 12.60 38.70 1.64
N THR A 39 13.41 39.17 2.60
CA THR A 39 13.52 40.53 3.16
C THR A 39 12.68 40.90 4.40
N SER A 40 13.43 41.26 5.45
CA SER A 40 13.03 41.76 6.77
C SER A 40 12.89 43.29 6.83
N GLN A 41 12.03 43.76 7.76
CA GLN A 41 12.15 44.89 8.72
C GLN A 41 11.00 45.93 8.79
N THR A 42 10.40 46.02 10.00
CA THR A 42 9.93 47.18 10.82
C THR A 42 9.03 48.27 10.15
N THR A 43 7.84 48.67 10.63
CA THR A 43 7.46 49.35 11.91
C THR A 43 5.92 49.54 11.98
N GLN A 44 5.37 49.79 13.18
CA GLN A 44 3.94 49.86 13.56
C GLN A 44 3.10 51.04 12.98
N HIS A 45 1.80 50.82 12.71
CA HIS A 45 0.67 51.56 13.35
C HIS A 45 -0.71 50.96 13.03
N SER A 46 -1.63 51.15 13.99
CA SER A 46 -3.01 50.68 14.14
C SER A 46 -4.01 50.91 12.99
N SER A 47 -4.90 49.94 12.76
CA SER A 47 -6.36 50.17 12.68
C SER A 47 -7.14 48.85 12.71
N SER A 48 -8.29 48.90 13.38
CA SER A 48 -9.22 47.81 13.66
C SER A 48 -9.87 47.21 12.41
N SER A 49 -9.79 45.89 12.26
CA SER A 49 -10.93 45.08 11.79
C SER A 49 -10.84 43.68 12.39
N SER A 50 -11.84 43.33 13.20
CA SER A 50 -12.00 42.01 13.79
C SER A 50 -12.36 41.00 12.70
N LYS A 51 -11.36 40.30 12.16
CA LYS A 51 -11.58 38.96 11.58
C LYS A 51 -11.75 37.97 12.73
N PRO A 52 -12.66 36.98 12.64
CA PRO A 52 -12.67 35.90 13.60
C PRO A 52 -11.29 35.24 13.53
N VAL A 53 -10.59 35.21 14.65
CA VAL A 53 -9.41 34.35 14.80
C VAL A 53 -9.98 32.94 14.89
N GLU A 54 -10.21 32.32 13.74
CA GLU A 54 -10.37 30.88 13.63
C GLU A 54 -9.14 30.28 14.32
N ASP A 55 -9.36 29.58 15.42
CA ASP A 55 -8.27 29.05 16.23
C ASP A 55 -7.45 28.09 15.35
N LYS A 56 -6.16 28.40 15.18
CA LYS A 56 -5.24 27.59 14.37
C LYS A 56 -5.22 26.13 14.86
N GLN A 57 -5.55 25.91 16.13
CA GLN A 57 -5.67 24.59 16.73
C GLN A 57 -6.91 23.83 16.24
N THR A 58 -8.09 24.46 16.24
CA THR A 58 -9.34 23.90 15.68
C THR A 58 -9.18 23.55 14.19
N THR A 59 -8.51 24.41 13.41
CA THR A 59 -8.26 24.16 11.98
C THR A 59 -7.40 22.91 11.78
N LYS A 60 -6.35 22.73 12.58
CA LYS A 60 -5.47 21.56 12.50
C LYS A 60 -6.18 20.26 12.89
N GLN A 61 -7.02 20.28 13.92
CA GLN A 61 -7.79 19.12 14.36
C GLN A 61 -8.82 18.69 13.30
N LEU A 62 -9.53 19.66 12.70
CA LEU A 62 -10.44 19.41 11.60
C LEU A 62 -9.73 18.75 10.40
N ASP A 63 -8.58 19.26 10.01
CA ASP A 63 -7.82 18.72 8.88
C ASP A 63 -7.30 17.30 9.17
N GLN A 64 -6.84 17.05 10.40
CA GLN A 64 -6.44 15.70 10.82
C GLN A 64 -7.63 14.73 10.84
N ALA A 65 -8.79 15.14 11.34
CA ALA A 65 -10.00 14.30 11.34
C ALA A 65 -10.45 13.97 9.90
N LYS A 66 -10.38 14.93 8.98
CA LYS A 66 -10.68 14.70 7.56
C LYS A 66 -9.70 13.72 6.92
N GLN A 67 -8.41 13.81 7.25
CA GLN A 67 -7.38 12.88 6.76
C GLN A 67 -7.64 11.46 7.27
N LEU A 68 -7.93 11.31 8.56
CA LEU A 68 -8.28 10.02 9.18
C LEU A 68 -9.54 9.42 8.54
N ALA A 69 -10.59 10.21 8.34
CA ALA A 69 -11.82 9.77 7.70
C ALA A 69 -11.60 9.36 6.23
N ALA A 70 -10.75 10.09 5.50
CA ALA A 70 -10.42 9.78 4.10
C ALA A 70 -9.73 8.42 3.94
N SER A 71 -9.07 7.90 4.98
CA SER A 71 -8.50 6.55 5.04
C SER A 71 -9.25 5.62 6.00
N TYR A 72 -10.55 5.87 6.23
CA TYR A 72 -11.47 4.99 6.96
C TYR A 72 -11.17 4.80 8.46
N HIS A 73 -10.36 5.67 9.07
CA HIS A 73 -10.16 5.72 10.52
C HIS A 73 -11.30 6.52 11.20
N TYR A 74 -12.55 6.09 10.98
CA TYR A 74 -13.73 6.79 11.49
C TYR A 74 -13.72 6.94 13.01
N ASP A 75 -13.29 5.92 13.74
CA ASP A 75 -13.23 5.96 15.21
C ASP A 75 -12.27 7.04 15.71
N GLU A 76 -11.06 7.07 15.16
CA GLU A 76 -10.04 8.05 15.54
C GLU A 76 -10.46 9.47 15.14
N ALA A 77 -11.05 9.62 13.95
CA ALA A 77 -11.57 10.91 13.47
C ALA A 77 -12.71 11.44 14.36
N ILE A 78 -13.64 10.57 14.76
CA ILE A 78 -14.75 10.90 15.67
C ILE A 78 -14.19 11.30 17.04
N SER A 79 -13.33 10.48 17.63
CA SER A 79 -12.73 10.76 18.95
C SER A 79 -11.94 12.07 18.98
N LEU A 80 -11.31 12.46 17.87
CA LEU A 80 -10.59 13.73 17.76
C LEU A 80 -11.52 14.95 17.85
N LEU A 81 -12.76 14.82 17.37
CA LEU A 81 -13.73 15.92 17.28
C LEU A 81 -14.72 15.99 18.46
N GLU A 82 -14.84 14.94 19.26
CA GLU A 82 -15.87 14.83 20.31
C GLU A 82 -15.85 15.95 21.37
N LYS A 83 -14.69 16.58 21.59
CA LYS A 83 -14.50 17.65 22.58
C LYS A 83 -14.38 19.05 21.97
N ASP A 84 -14.55 19.18 20.65
CA ASP A 84 -14.43 20.44 19.95
C ASP A 84 -15.81 21.05 19.70
N ASP A 85 -16.16 22.09 20.45
CA ASP A 85 -17.45 22.78 20.36
C ASP A 85 -17.56 23.71 19.15
N ALA A 86 -16.51 23.84 18.33
CA ALA A 86 -16.58 24.60 17.10
C ALA A 86 -17.68 24.04 16.18
N LYS A 87 -18.43 24.94 15.54
CA LYS A 87 -19.58 24.60 14.72
C LYS A 87 -19.19 23.63 13.59
N GLU A 88 -18.06 23.87 12.96
CA GLU A 88 -17.50 23.07 11.87
C GLU A 88 -17.11 21.67 12.36
N ALA A 89 -16.57 21.56 13.58
CA ALA A 89 -16.21 20.28 14.20
C ALA A 89 -17.45 19.45 14.52
N GLN A 90 -18.48 20.06 15.10
CA GLN A 90 -19.75 19.40 15.39
C GLN A 90 -20.46 18.93 14.10
N GLN A 91 -20.39 19.71 13.02
CA GLN A 91 -20.92 19.32 11.72
C GLN A 91 -20.19 18.12 11.12
N LEU A 92 -18.86 18.13 11.14
CA LEU A 92 -18.05 17.01 10.67
C LEU A 92 -18.29 15.75 11.52
N LEU A 93 -18.30 15.89 12.85
CA LEU A 93 -18.59 14.82 13.80
C LEU A 93 -19.93 14.12 13.50
N ALA A 94 -21.00 14.90 13.30
CA ALA A 94 -22.31 14.37 12.95
C ALA A 94 -22.30 13.62 11.60
N THR A 95 -21.55 14.15 10.62
CA THR A 95 -21.37 13.52 9.30
C THR A 95 -20.66 12.17 9.43
N LEU A 96 -19.52 12.13 10.13
CA LEU A 96 -18.72 10.91 10.30
C LEU A 96 -19.48 9.83 11.08
N LYS A 97 -20.24 10.20 12.11
CA LYS A 97 -21.10 9.25 12.86
C LYS A 97 -22.13 8.60 11.94
N LYS A 98 -22.81 9.40 11.11
CA LYS A 98 -23.80 8.91 10.15
C LYS A 98 -23.16 8.02 9.07
N GLU A 99 -22.00 8.40 8.53
CA GLU A 99 -21.27 7.58 7.57
C GLU A 99 -20.89 6.22 8.17
N LYS A 100 -20.34 6.24 9.39
CA LYS A 100 -19.95 5.02 10.12
C LYS A 100 -21.14 4.09 10.37
N GLU A 101 -22.31 4.63 10.71
CA GLU A 101 -23.55 3.86 10.90
C GLU A 101 -24.07 3.25 9.58
N SER A 102 -23.72 3.84 8.43
CA SER A 102 -24.14 3.39 7.10
C SER A 102 -23.19 2.41 6.42
N LEU A 103 -22.09 2.01 7.07
CA LEU A 103 -21.12 1.10 6.46
C LEU A 103 -21.74 -0.27 6.17
N VAL A 104 -21.40 -0.81 5.01
CA VAL A 104 -21.80 -2.15 4.56
C VAL A 104 -20.72 -3.15 4.95
N LYS A 105 -21.13 -4.22 5.63
CA LYS A 105 -20.23 -5.27 6.08
C LYS A 105 -19.99 -6.31 4.97
N TRP A 106 -18.73 -6.60 4.70
CA TRP A 106 -18.24 -7.64 3.80
C TRP A 106 -17.74 -8.84 4.61
N GLU A 107 -18.65 -9.75 4.96
CA GLU A 107 -18.36 -10.92 5.83
C GLU A 107 -18.33 -12.27 5.11
N ASP A 108 -18.58 -12.29 3.80
CA ASP A 108 -18.43 -13.47 2.95
C ASP A 108 -17.07 -13.41 2.23
N PRO A 109 -16.11 -14.30 2.54
CA PRO A 109 -14.79 -14.29 1.90
C PRO A 109 -14.87 -14.54 0.39
N THR A 110 -15.91 -15.23 -0.10
CA THR A 110 -16.09 -15.50 -1.54
C THR A 110 -16.44 -14.24 -2.35
N LYS A 111 -16.75 -13.13 -1.67
CA LYS A 111 -17.06 -11.84 -2.28
C LYS A 111 -15.87 -10.88 -2.30
N ILE A 112 -14.73 -11.27 -1.72
CA ILE A 112 -13.52 -10.45 -1.75
C ILE A 112 -12.66 -10.85 -2.93
N SER A 113 -12.36 -9.88 -3.79
CA SER A 113 -11.45 -10.09 -4.92
C SER A 113 -10.01 -10.11 -4.42
N HIS A 114 -9.21 -11.05 -4.89
CA HIS A 114 -7.76 -11.09 -4.72
C HIS A 114 -7.10 -11.04 -6.09
N VAL A 115 -6.29 -10.01 -6.32
CA VAL A 115 -5.48 -9.85 -7.53
C VAL A 115 -4.01 -9.96 -7.14
N PHE A 116 -3.22 -10.69 -7.92
CA PHE A 116 -1.78 -10.77 -7.72
C PHE A 116 -1.01 -10.40 -8.99
N PHE A 117 0.23 -9.98 -8.80
CA PHE A 117 1.19 -9.70 -9.86
C PHE A 117 2.53 -10.35 -9.50
N HIS A 118 3.40 -10.52 -10.48
CA HIS A 118 4.82 -10.74 -10.25
C HIS A 118 5.58 -9.40 -10.29
N SER A 119 6.91 -9.44 -10.26
CA SER A 119 7.74 -8.26 -10.58
C SER A 119 7.34 -7.64 -11.92
N LEU A 120 7.19 -6.31 -11.97
CA LEU A 120 6.75 -5.61 -13.17
C LEU A 120 7.88 -5.41 -14.19
N ILE A 121 7.51 -5.46 -15.47
CA ILE A 121 8.43 -5.16 -16.59
C ILE A 121 8.60 -3.64 -16.72
N VAL A 122 9.83 -3.17 -16.53
CA VAL A 122 10.27 -1.78 -16.76
C VAL A 122 10.53 -1.53 -18.25
N ASP A 123 11.25 -2.45 -18.89
CA ASP A 123 11.68 -2.34 -20.28
C ASP A 123 11.20 -3.56 -21.10
N PRO A 124 10.05 -3.45 -21.79
CA PRO A 124 9.52 -4.50 -22.65
C PRO A 124 10.44 -4.87 -23.82
N ALA A 125 11.23 -3.92 -24.32
CA ALA A 125 12.14 -4.17 -25.43
C ALA A 125 13.29 -5.09 -25.00
N LYS A 126 13.67 -5.08 -23.73
CA LYS A 126 14.58 -6.09 -23.16
C LYS A 126 13.87 -7.38 -22.82
N ALA A 127 12.80 -7.29 -22.01
CA ALA A 127 12.11 -8.47 -21.47
C ALA A 127 11.68 -9.43 -22.57
N PHE A 128 11.12 -8.93 -23.68
CA PHE A 128 10.58 -9.79 -24.73
C PHE A 128 11.61 -10.27 -25.76
N HIS A 129 12.89 -10.02 -25.53
CA HIS A 129 14.01 -10.51 -26.35
C HIS A 129 15.03 -11.34 -25.55
N THR A 130 14.68 -11.81 -24.35
CA THR A 130 15.48 -12.77 -23.58
C THR A 130 15.08 -14.22 -23.88
N GLN A 131 15.83 -15.19 -23.33
CA GLN A 131 15.45 -16.60 -23.39
C GLN A 131 14.13 -16.90 -22.66
N GLN A 132 13.78 -16.09 -21.66
CA GLN A 132 12.59 -16.22 -20.83
C GLN A 132 11.39 -15.43 -21.39
N ALA A 133 11.53 -14.80 -22.57
CA ALA A 133 10.54 -13.89 -23.14
C ALA A 133 9.12 -14.47 -23.23
N GLN A 134 8.98 -15.76 -23.52
CA GLN A 134 7.66 -16.40 -23.56
C GLN A 134 7.01 -16.44 -22.17
N GLY A 135 7.74 -16.89 -21.15
CA GLY A 135 7.25 -16.86 -19.77
C GLY A 135 6.93 -15.44 -19.29
N TYR A 136 7.70 -14.45 -19.70
CA TYR A 136 7.38 -13.05 -19.37
C TYR A 136 6.10 -12.55 -20.04
N LYS A 137 5.78 -12.99 -21.26
CA LYS A 137 4.50 -12.66 -21.90
C LYS A 137 3.32 -13.34 -21.22
N ASP A 138 3.53 -14.55 -20.69
CA ASP A 138 2.47 -15.34 -20.09
C ASP A 138 2.15 -14.90 -18.64
N TYR A 139 3.17 -14.46 -17.88
CA TYR A 139 3.05 -14.30 -16.41
C TYR A 139 3.37 -12.92 -15.86
N MET A 140 3.95 -12.00 -16.65
CA MET A 140 4.43 -10.70 -16.19
C MET A 140 3.63 -9.56 -16.83
N VAL A 141 3.53 -8.44 -16.11
CA VAL A 141 2.79 -7.25 -16.54
C VAL A 141 3.75 -6.07 -16.62
N THR A 142 3.58 -5.19 -17.61
CA THR A 142 4.38 -3.96 -17.70
C THR A 142 3.93 -2.91 -16.68
N ILE A 143 4.82 -1.98 -16.31
CA ILE A 143 4.44 -0.83 -15.45
C ILE A 143 3.24 -0.06 -16.02
N SER A 144 3.16 0.09 -17.35
CA SER A 144 2.05 0.80 -17.99
C SER A 144 0.70 0.10 -17.79
N GLU A 145 0.68 -1.22 -17.98
CA GLU A 145 -0.53 -2.04 -17.79
C GLU A 145 -0.93 -2.11 -16.33
N PHE A 146 0.03 -2.24 -15.43
CA PHE A 146 -0.20 -2.20 -13.98
C PHE A 146 -0.86 -0.89 -13.56
N ASN A 147 -0.27 0.26 -13.94
CA ASN A 147 -0.83 1.57 -13.58
C ASN A 147 -2.25 1.78 -14.12
N LYS A 148 -2.53 1.33 -15.35
CA LYS A 148 -3.89 1.36 -15.91
C LYS A 148 -4.86 0.46 -15.13
N THR A 149 -4.38 -0.71 -14.71
CA THR A 149 -5.18 -1.66 -13.90
C THR A 149 -5.54 -1.05 -12.55
N ILE A 150 -4.58 -0.48 -11.84
CA ILE A 150 -4.83 0.17 -10.54
C ILE A 150 -5.80 1.36 -10.69
N ASP A 151 -5.63 2.19 -11.72
CA ASP A 151 -6.55 3.29 -12.03
C ASP A 151 -7.98 2.78 -12.30
N GLN A 152 -8.14 1.69 -13.05
CA GLN A 152 -9.44 1.08 -13.28
C GLN A 152 -10.06 0.49 -12.01
N LEU A 153 -9.27 -0.19 -11.17
CA LEU A 153 -9.75 -0.71 -9.88
C LEU A 153 -10.27 0.45 -9.00
N TYR A 154 -9.51 1.53 -8.90
CA TYR A 154 -9.92 2.72 -8.14
C TYR A 154 -11.21 3.35 -8.70
N LYS A 155 -11.28 3.59 -10.02
CA LYS A 155 -12.48 4.14 -10.70
C LYS A 155 -13.72 3.26 -10.54
N ASN A 156 -13.52 1.97 -10.34
CA ASN A 156 -14.59 1.00 -10.09
C ASN A 156 -14.82 0.74 -8.58
N ASN A 157 -14.44 1.69 -7.72
CA ASN A 157 -14.72 1.71 -6.28
C ASN A 157 -14.07 0.56 -5.47
N TYR A 158 -12.99 -0.03 -5.95
CA TYR A 158 -12.21 -0.96 -5.12
C TYR A 158 -11.39 -0.22 -4.06
N VAL A 159 -11.20 -0.88 -2.91
CA VAL A 159 -10.43 -0.38 -1.76
C VAL A 159 -9.52 -1.51 -1.28
N LEU A 160 -8.23 -1.23 -1.16
CA LEU A 160 -7.26 -2.17 -0.63
C LEU A 160 -7.56 -2.48 0.84
N VAL A 161 -7.56 -3.77 1.17
CA VAL A 161 -7.69 -4.29 2.53
C VAL A 161 -6.57 -5.28 2.81
N ASN A 162 -6.06 -5.28 4.05
CA ASN A 162 -5.01 -6.22 4.44
C ASN A 162 -5.63 -7.56 4.82
N LEU A 163 -5.12 -8.67 4.27
CA LEU A 163 -5.59 -10.02 4.56
C LEU A 163 -5.58 -10.33 6.07
N ASN A 164 -4.57 -9.87 6.81
CA ASN A 164 -4.48 -10.06 8.26
C ASN A 164 -5.59 -9.34 9.04
N GLY A 165 -6.16 -8.27 8.47
CA GLY A 165 -7.28 -7.55 9.08
C GLY A 165 -8.64 -8.21 8.87
N LEU A 166 -8.73 -9.16 7.94
CA LEU A 166 -9.98 -9.86 7.60
C LEU A 166 -10.19 -11.14 8.40
N VAL A 167 -9.17 -11.60 9.13
CA VAL A 167 -9.20 -12.85 9.89
C VAL A 167 -8.76 -12.60 11.33
N LYS A 168 -9.39 -13.31 12.27
CA LYS A 168 -9.02 -13.30 13.68
C LYS A 168 -8.70 -14.73 14.13
N LYS A 169 -7.59 -14.88 14.84
CA LYS A 169 -7.26 -16.13 15.52
C LYS A 169 -7.97 -16.19 16.88
N GLY A 170 -8.81 -17.20 17.07
CA GLY A 170 -9.45 -17.52 18.35
C GLY A 170 -8.46 -18.04 19.39
N THR A 171 -8.88 -18.08 20.65
CA THR A 171 -8.08 -18.65 21.75
C THR A 171 -7.88 -20.16 21.63
N ASP A 172 -8.75 -20.83 20.87
CA ASP A 172 -8.69 -22.24 20.47
C ASP A 172 -7.69 -22.50 19.32
N GLY A 173 -7.14 -21.45 18.72
CA GLY A 173 -6.23 -21.52 17.59
C GLY A 173 -6.89 -21.47 16.22
N ASN A 174 -8.22 -21.51 16.14
CA ASN A 174 -8.96 -21.47 14.88
C ASN A 174 -8.96 -20.07 14.27
N LEU A 175 -9.01 -19.99 12.94
CA LEU A 175 -9.14 -18.74 12.21
C LEU A 175 -10.61 -18.50 11.87
N THR A 176 -11.12 -17.33 12.26
CA THR A 176 -12.47 -16.86 11.90
C THR A 176 -12.34 -15.67 10.97
N PHE A 177 -13.05 -15.72 9.84
CA PHE A 177 -13.17 -14.57 8.95
C PHE A 177 -14.09 -13.52 9.57
N THR A 178 -13.56 -12.32 9.82
CA THR A 178 -14.29 -11.20 10.43
C THR A 178 -14.76 -10.18 9.41
N GLY A 179 -14.19 -10.20 8.20
CA GLY A 179 -14.54 -9.29 7.13
C GLY A 179 -14.07 -7.85 7.37
N VAL A 180 -14.69 -6.93 6.63
CA VAL A 180 -14.41 -5.49 6.69
C VAL A 180 -15.71 -4.70 6.47
N SER A 181 -15.84 -3.53 7.07
CA SER A 181 -16.96 -2.62 6.81
C SER A 181 -16.51 -1.46 5.95
N LEU A 182 -17.17 -1.23 4.81
CA LEU A 182 -16.84 -0.18 3.86
C LEU A 182 -18.07 0.68 3.56
N PRO A 183 -17.91 1.94 3.13
CA PRO A 183 -19.03 2.74 2.65
C PRO A 183 -19.80 2.05 1.52
N GLU A 184 -21.10 2.33 1.43
CA GLU A 184 -21.94 1.79 0.37
C GLU A 184 -21.34 2.03 -1.02
N GLY A 185 -21.29 0.98 -1.84
CA GLY A 185 -20.71 1.02 -3.19
C GLY A 185 -19.19 0.79 -3.29
N LYS A 186 -18.45 0.86 -2.17
CA LYS A 186 -17.03 0.46 -2.12
C LYS A 186 -16.89 -1.07 -2.00
N LYS A 187 -15.86 -1.63 -2.63
CA LYS A 187 -15.59 -3.08 -2.70
C LYS A 187 -14.20 -3.40 -2.16
N PRO A 188 -14.03 -4.41 -1.28
CA PRO A 188 -12.72 -4.79 -0.79
C PRO A 188 -11.90 -5.48 -1.88
N LEU A 189 -10.59 -5.21 -1.89
CA LEU A 189 -9.59 -5.80 -2.77
C LEU A 189 -8.38 -6.23 -1.95
N ILE A 190 -8.00 -7.49 -2.07
CA ILE A 190 -6.69 -7.97 -1.62
C ILE A 190 -5.74 -7.89 -2.81
N LEU A 191 -4.53 -7.37 -2.55
CA LEU A 191 -3.44 -7.30 -3.52
C LEU A 191 -2.25 -8.09 -2.99
N SER A 192 -1.65 -8.94 -3.83
CA SER A 192 -0.34 -9.53 -3.54
C SER A 192 0.65 -9.35 -4.68
N GLN A 193 1.94 -9.45 -4.34
CA GLN A 193 3.00 -9.59 -5.31
C GLN A 193 3.82 -10.82 -4.98
N ASP A 194 3.96 -11.70 -5.94
CA ASP A 194 4.70 -12.95 -5.79
C ASP A 194 6.14 -12.75 -6.29
N ASP A 195 7.07 -13.51 -5.72
CA ASP A 195 8.49 -13.53 -6.07
C ASP A 195 9.20 -12.17 -6.03
N VAL A 196 9.00 -11.40 -4.95
CA VAL A 196 9.70 -10.11 -4.74
C VAL A 196 11.16 -10.32 -4.30
N SER A 197 11.84 -11.27 -4.95
CA SER A 197 13.24 -11.64 -4.76
C SER A 197 14.16 -11.09 -5.85
N TYR A 198 13.58 -10.63 -6.98
CA TYR A 198 14.28 -10.10 -8.16
C TYR A 198 15.44 -11.02 -8.56
N TYR A 199 15.10 -12.19 -9.08
CA TYR A 199 16.04 -13.28 -9.30
C TYR A 199 17.22 -12.89 -10.19
N GLU A 200 18.39 -13.50 -9.99
CA GLU A 200 19.59 -13.23 -10.79
C GLU A 200 19.37 -13.47 -12.30
N TYR A 201 18.48 -14.37 -12.71
CA TYR A 201 18.14 -14.55 -14.14
C TYR A 201 17.38 -13.35 -14.74
N MET A 202 16.80 -12.49 -13.91
CA MET A 202 16.13 -11.25 -14.33
C MET A 202 17.12 -10.11 -14.56
N ASP A 203 18.40 -10.27 -14.21
CA ASP A 203 19.43 -9.26 -14.41
C ASP A 203 19.53 -8.91 -15.90
N ASN A 204 19.45 -7.60 -16.20
CA ASN A 204 19.42 -7.05 -17.56
C ASN A 204 18.24 -7.53 -18.44
N SER A 205 17.22 -8.17 -17.86
CA SER A 205 16.01 -8.64 -18.55
C SER A 205 14.86 -7.61 -18.53
N GLY A 206 15.14 -6.36 -18.16
CA GLY A 206 14.13 -5.29 -18.15
C GLY A 206 13.30 -5.21 -16.87
N PHE A 207 13.76 -5.80 -15.77
CA PHE A 207 13.15 -5.76 -14.44
C PHE A 207 13.96 -4.90 -13.46
N PRO A 208 13.35 -4.37 -12.38
CA PRO A 208 14.10 -3.81 -11.25
C PRO A 208 14.99 -4.88 -10.59
N SER A 209 16.04 -4.42 -9.89
CA SER A 209 17.03 -5.29 -9.24
C SER A 209 16.75 -5.52 -7.76
N LYS A 210 16.27 -4.51 -7.03
CA LYS A 210 15.95 -4.61 -5.60
C LYS A 210 15.10 -3.47 -5.09
N LEU A 211 14.51 -3.64 -3.90
CA LEU A 211 13.90 -2.57 -3.12
C LEU A 211 14.94 -1.90 -2.21
N ILE A 212 14.84 -0.59 -2.04
CA ILE A 212 15.67 0.21 -1.13
C ILE A 212 14.80 1.15 -0.30
N VAL A 213 15.35 1.63 0.81
CA VAL A 213 14.84 2.80 1.54
C VAL A 213 15.64 4.02 1.10
N ASP A 214 14.96 5.04 0.57
CA ASP A 214 15.63 6.29 0.18
C ASP A 214 15.88 7.23 1.37
N LYS A 215 16.45 8.41 1.11
CA LYS A 215 16.79 9.41 2.15
C LYS A 215 15.57 10.01 2.83
N GLN A 216 14.38 9.86 2.24
CA GLN A 216 13.10 10.32 2.76
C GLN A 216 12.32 9.19 3.44
N ASN A 217 12.96 8.04 3.69
CA ASN A 217 12.34 6.80 4.19
C ASN A 217 11.25 6.24 3.29
N GLN A 218 11.24 6.56 1.99
CA GLN A 218 10.32 5.95 1.05
C GLN A 218 10.93 4.67 0.48
N ILE A 219 10.09 3.66 0.27
CA ILE A 219 10.50 2.48 -0.49
C ILE A 219 10.58 2.86 -1.97
N LYS A 220 11.70 2.50 -2.62
CA LYS A 220 11.95 2.67 -4.06
C LYS A 220 12.59 1.41 -4.63
N ASN A 221 12.61 1.31 -5.96
CA ASN A 221 13.38 0.29 -6.64
C ASN A 221 14.69 0.87 -7.18
N ILE A 222 15.71 0.02 -7.24
CA ILE A 222 16.85 0.21 -8.13
C ILE A 222 16.55 -0.48 -9.46
N TYR A 223 16.74 0.24 -10.58
CA TYR A 223 16.77 -0.33 -11.92
C TYR A 223 18.15 -0.10 -12.55
N ILE A 224 18.72 -1.16 -13.14
CA ILE A 224 20.05 -1.14 -13.75
C ILE A 224 19.91 -1.37 -15.25
N ASP A 225 20.33 -0.38 -16.03
CA ASP A 225 20.41 -0.48 -17.49
C ASP A 225 21.83 -0.10 -17.94
N ASN A 226 22.48 -0.96 -18.72
CA ASN A 226 23.82 -0.71 -19.26
C ASN A 226 24.83 -0.28 -18.17
N LYS A 227 24.77 -0.93 -16.99
CA LYS A 227 25.57 -0.62 -15.78
C LYS A 227 25.27 0.74 -15.14
N LYS A 228 24.27 1.48 -15.62
CA LYS A 228 23.77 2.70 -14.99
C LYS A 228 22.64 2.35 -14.04
N GLU A 229 22.82 2.74 -12.79
CA GLU A 229 21.81 2.61 -11.75
C GLU A 229 20.88 3.83 -11.76
N THR A 230 19.58 3.59 -11.62
CA THR A 230 18.58 4.62 -11.38
C THR A 230 17.66 4.18 -10.24
N VAL A 231 17.21 5.15 -9.44
CA VAL A 231 16.26 4.94 -8.35
C VAL A 231 14.90 5.49 -8.76
N GLY A 232 13.84 4.72 -8.58
CA GLY A 232 12.50 5.14 -8.99
C GLY A 232 11.40 4.14 -8.65
N ASP A 233 10.19 4.47 -9.11
CA ASP A 233 9.00 3.66 -8.94
C ASP A 233 8.94 2.63 -10.09
N TYR A 234 9.73 1.57 -9.96
CA TYR A 234 9.91 0.57 -11.02
C TYR A 234 9.19 -0.77 -10.76
N ASP A 235 8.45 -0.86 -9.66
CA ASP A 235 7.65 -2.03 -9.33
C ASP A 235 6.42 -1.70 -8.49
N MET A 236 5.59 -2.71 -8.21
CA MET A 236 4.30 -2.59 -7.52
C MET A 236 4.39 -1.79 -6.21
N VAL A 237 5.42 -2.04 -5.39
CA VAL A 237 5.54 -1.43 -4.06
C VAL A 237 5.55 0.11 -4.10
N PRO A 238 6.57 0.77 -4.69
CA PRO A 238 6.58 2.23 -4.75
C PRO A 238 5.44 2.81 -5.59
N LEU A 239 4.94 2.09 -6.60
CA LEU A 239 3.81 2.55 -7.41
C LEU A 239 2.51 2.62 -6.59
N ILE A 240 2.21 1.60 -5.78
CA ILE A 240 1.06 1.60 -4.87
C ILE A 240 1.21 2.65 -3.78
N ASP A 241 2.41 2.83 -3.23
CA ASP A 241 2.66 3.88 -2.23
C ASP A 241 2.41 5.29 -2.80
N SER A 242 2.93 5.55 -4.00
CA SER A 242 2.69 6.81 -4.74
C SER A 242 1.21 7.00 -5.10
N PHE A 243 0.50 5.92 -5.44
CA PHE A 243 -0.93 5.98 -5.76
C PHE A 243 -1.78 6.32 -4.53
N ILE A 244 -1.57 5.63 -3.41
CA ILE A 244 -2.31 5.86 -2.16
C ILE A 244 -2.04 7.26 -1.60
N LYS A 245 -0.81 7.78 -1.74
CA LYS A 245 -0.50 9.15 -1.33
C LYS A 245 -1.38 10.19 -2.04
N LYS A 246 -1.83 9.91 -3.27
CA LYS A 246 -2.74 10.77 -4.06
C LYS A 246 -4.21 10.40 -3.84
N HIS A 247 -4.49 9.15 -3.49
CA HIS A 247 -5.83 8.57 -3.33
C HIS A 247 -5.94 7.84 -1.99
N PRO A 248 -5.99 8.58 -0.85
CA PRO A 248 -6.04 7.96 0.48
C PRO A 248 -7.25 7.04 0.67
N ASP A 249 -8.36 7.31 -0.03
CA ASP A 249 -9.58 6.51 -0.02
C ASP A 249 -9.46 5.18 -0.80
N PHE A 250 -8.35 4.93 -1.48
CA PHE A 250 -8.05 3.62 -2.06
C PHE A 250 -7.53 2.62 -1.01
N SER A 251 -7.15 3.08 0.19
CA SER A 251 -6.49 2.26 1.21
C SER A 251 -7.30 2.25 2.50
N TYR A 252 -7.84 1.08 2.88
CA TYR A 252 -8.54 0.91 4.13
C TYR A 252 -7.55 0.93 5.29
N GLN A 253 -7.57 2.00 6.09
CA GLN A 253 -6.75 2.15 7.29
C GLN A 253 -5.24 1.93 7.06
N GLY A 254 -4.74 2.42 5.92
CA GLY A 254 -3.34 2.27 5.54
C GLY A 254 -2.98 0.91 4.94
N ALA A 255 -3.95 0.03 4.66
CA ALA A 255 -3.70 -1.25 4.01
C ALA A 255 -2.97 -1.10 2.66
N LYS A 256 -1.91 -1.91 2.49
CA LYS A 256 -1.17 -2.11 1.25
C LYS A 256 -1.36 -3.55 0.74
N GLY A 257 -0.48 -4.01 -0.14
CA GLY A 257 -0.44 -5.40 -0.58
C GLY A 257 0.32 -6.33 0.38
N THR A 258 0.26 -7.61 0.07
CA THR A 258 1.10 -8.65 0.69
C THR A 258 2.20 -9.08 -0.28
N LEU A 259 3.45 -9.06 0.16
CA LEU A 259 4.59 -9.51 -0.64
C LEU A 259 4.87 -10.98 -0.30
N ALA A 260 4.72 -11.87 -1.28
CA ALA A 260 5.11 -13.26 -1.19
C ALA A 260 6.58 -13.39 -1.58
N LEU A 261 7.38 -13.98 -0.71
CA LEU A 261 8.82 -14.12 -0.93
C LEU A 261 9.19 -15.58 -1.08
N THR A 262 10.23 -15.81 -1.87
CA THR A 262 11.02 -17.04 -1.82
C THR A 262 12.32 -16.79 -1.06
N GLY A 263 12.97 -17.86 -0.61
CA GLY A 263 14.19 -17.79 0.20
C GLY A 263 15.48 -18.08 -0.56
N TYR A 264 15.46 -18.97 -1.57
CA TYR A 264 16.67 -19.49 -2.18
C TYR A 264 17.57 -18.42 -2.81
N ASN A 265 17.02 -17.46 -3.56
CA ASN A 265 17.80 -16.35 -4.14
C ASN A 265 17.89 -15.14 -3.19
N GLY A 266 17.43 -15.30 -1.95
CA GLY A 266 17.20 -14.25 -0.98
C GLY A 266 15.92 -13.45 -1.21
N VAL A 267 15.76 -12.36 -0.45
CA VAL A 267 14.51 -11.58 -0.37
C VAL A 267 14.71 -10.12 -0.76
N LEU A 268 13.68 -9.49 -1.32
CA LEU A 268 13.63 -8.05 -1.63
C LEU A 268 14.72 -7.57 -2.61
N GLY A 269 15.39 -8.51 -3.30
CA GLY A 269 16.51 -8.26 -4.23
C GLY A 269 17.89 -8.30 -3.58
N TYR A 270 17.95 -8.82 -2.36
CA TYR A 270 19.19 -9.02 -1.62
C TYR A 270 19.53 -10.50 -1.56
N ARG A 271 20.80 -10.85 -1.72
CA ARG A 271 21.29 -12.23 -1.79
C ARG A 271 21.51 -12.77 -0.37
N THR A 272 20.41 -13.00 0.32
CA THR A 272 20.38 -13.29 1.76
C THR A 272 20.41 -14.77 2.12
N SER A 273 20.27 -15.67 1.14
CA SER A 273 20.30 -17.11 1.42
C SER A 273 21.70 -17.55 1.84
N LYS A 274 21.80 -18.08 3.06
CA LYS A 274 23.04 -18.70 3.54
C LYS A 274 23.27 -20.05 2.89
N SER A 275 22.20 -20.78 2.57
CA SER A 275 22.26 -22.05 1.87
C SER A 275 22.83 -21.90 0.45
N GLU A 276 22.45 -20.85 -0.30
CA GLU A 276 22.93 -20.65 -1.67
C GLU A 276 24.24 -19.84 -1.73
N TYR A 277 24.40 -18.78 -0.92
CA TYR A 277 25.54 -17.86 -1.03
C TYR A 277 26.60 -18.03 0.07
N GLY A 278 26.38 -18.96 1.01
CA GLY A 278 27.24 -19.20 2.17
C GLY A 278 27.05 -18.19 3.30
N ASP A 279 27.34 -18.62 4.53
CA ASP A 279 27.33 -17.74 5.70
C ASP A 279 28.65 -16.96 5.81
N ASN A 280 28.72 -15.84 5.09
CA ASN A 280 29.91 -14.99 5.02
C ASN A 280 29.55 -13.51 5.21
N GLU A 281 30.57 -12.65 5.26
CA GLU A 281 30.41 -11.21 5.50
C GLU A 281 29.50 -10.54 4.46
N LYS A 282 29.57 -10.95 3.18
CA LYS A 282 28.74 -10.39 2.11
C LYS A 282 27.26 -10.73 2.33
N THR A 283 26.95 -12.01 2.54
CA THR A 283 25.57 -12.47 2.81
C THR A 283 25.00 -11.81 4.07
N ASN A 284 25.80 -11.70 5.14
CA ASN A 284 25.36 -11.07 6.39
C ASN A 284 25.13 -9.54 6.24
N LYS A 285 25.87 -8.85 5.37
CA LYS A 285 25.60 -7.45 5.01
C LYS A 285 24.28 -7.30 4.25
N GLU A 286 24.05 -8.16 3.25
CA GLU A 286 22.79 -8.19 2.49
C GLU A 286 21.59 -8.44 3.40
N ILE A 287 21.69 -9.38 4.36
CA ILE A 287 20.68 -9.64 5.39
C ILE A 287 20.38 -8.37 6.20
N GLY A 288 21.42 -7.66 6.64
CA GLY A 288 21.29 -6.43 7.41
C GLY A 288 20.58 -5.30 6.66
N VAL A 289 20.79 -5.18 5.35
CA VAL A 289 20.10 -4.18 4.52
C VAL A 289 18.66 -4.62 4.24
N ALA A 290 18.44 -5.87 3.85
CA ALA A 290 17.11 -6.42 3.61
C ALA A 290 16.18 -6.26 4.83
N LYS A 291 16.72 -6.45 6.04
CA LYS A 291 15.97 -6.23 7.28
C LYS A 291 15.50 -4.78 7.44
N LYS A 292 16.33 -3.79 7.10
CA LYS A 292 15.93 -2.37 7.14
C LYS A 292 14.80 -2.07 6.15
N VAL A 293 14.87 -2.63 4.94
CA VAL A 293 13.82 -2.50 3.93
C VAL A 293 12.53 -3.17 4.41
N ALA A 294 12.62 -4.39 4.95
CA ALA A 294 11.47 -5.11 5.50
C ALA A 294 10.80 -4.37 6.67
N ASP A 295 11.60 -3.78 7.57
CA ASP A 295 11.09 -2.98 8.69
C ASP A 295 10.39 -1.70 8.21
N GLN A 296 10.89 -1.05 7.16
CA GLN A 296 10.23 0.11 6.57
C GLN A 296 8.93 -0.27 5.84
N LEU A 297 8.94 -1.36 5.07
CA LEU A 297 7.73 -1.92 4.44
C LEU A 297 6.60 -2.17 5.45
N LYS A 298 6.91 -2.79 6.60
CA LYS A 298 5.94 -3.02 7.68
C LYS A 298 5.39 -1.72 8.26
N LYS A 299 6.24 -0.70 8.44
CA LYS A 299 5.79 0.62 8.92
C LYS A 299 4.85 1.31 7.93
N ASP A 300 5.07 1.10 6.63
CA ASP A 300 4.25 1.67 5.57
C ASP A 300 2.95 0.89 5.30
N GLY A 301 2.72 -0.22 6.01
CA GLY A 301 1.47 -1.01 5.94
C GLY A 301 1.52 -2.25 5.04
N TRP A 302 2.70 -2.62 4.53
CA TRP A 302 2.92 -3.85 3.76
C TRP A 302 3.01 -5.07 4.68
N SER A 303 2.41 -6.18 4.24
CA SER A 303 2.54 -7.49 4.90
C SER A 303 3.38 -8.46 4.07
N PHE A 304 3.85 -9.53 4.71
CA PHE A 304 4.64 -10.58 4.07
C PHE A 304 3.88 -11.90 4.08
N ALA A 305 4.12 -12.70 3.04
CA ALA A 305 3.71 -14.09 2.92
C ALA A 305 4.92 -14.96 2.59
N SER A 306 4.85 -16.21 3.02
CA SER A 306 5.73 -17.26 2.51
C SER A 306 5.23 -17.68 1.15
N HIS A 307 6.12 -17.69 0.17
CA HIS A 307 5.97 -18.44 -1.07
C HIS A 307 6.91 -19.65 -1.08
N THR A 308 7.10 -20.24 0.12
CA THR A 308 8.11 -21.26 0.45
C THR A 308 9.56 -20.76 0.34
N TRP A 309 10.53 -21.49 0.90
CA TRP A 309 11.93 -21.11 0.72
C TRP A 309 12.40 -21.39 -0.71
N GLY A 310 12.07 -22.55 -1.27
CA GLY A 310 12.56 -23.05 -2.56
C GLY A 310 11.60 -22.90 -3.74
N HIS A 311 10.48 -22.19 -3.57
CA HIS A 311 9.39 -22.15 -4.56
C HIS A 311 8.82 -23.56 -4.86
N LEU A 312 8.54 -24.30 -3.78
CA LEU A 312 8.21 -25.72 -3.77
C LEU A 312 6.76 -25.99 -4.21
N ASN A 313 6.58 -26.90 -5.18
CA ASN A 313 5.26 -27.43 -5.51
C ASN A 313 4.80 -28.43 -4.44
N MET A 314 3.95 -27.98 -3.51
CA MET A 314 3.48 -28.79 -2.39
C MET A 314 2.59 -29.98 -2.79
N THR A 315 2.04 -30.00 -4.01
CA THR A 315 1.25 -31.16 -4.49
C THR A 315 2.13 -32.32 -4.95
N GLN A 316 3.42 -32.07 -5.17
CA GLN A 316 4.39 -33.05 -5.68
C GLN A 316 5.47 -33.39 -4.64
N ALA A 317 5.74 -32.48 -3.70
CA ALA A 317 6.74 -32.64 -2.67
C ALA A 317 6.36 -33.68 -1.61
N SER A 318 7.34 -34.37 -1.05
CA SER A 318 7.11 -35.22 0.12
C SER A 318 6.95 -34.36 1.38
N LEU A 319 6.36 -34.94 2.44
CA LEU A 319 6.29 -34.25 3.74
C LEU A 319 7.68 -33.84 4.26
N ALA A 320 8.70 -34.68 4.02
CA ALA A 320 10.06 -34.38 4.44
C ALA A 320 10.64 -33.17 3.70
N ASP A 321 10.38 -33.04 2.40
CA ASP A 321 10.81 -31.88 1.61
C ASP A 321 10.11 -30.61 2.08
N ILE A 322 8.81 -30.69 2.37
CA ILE A 322 8.03 -29.55 2.90
C ILE A 322 8.57 -29.12 4.28
N GLN A 323 8.89 -30.08 5.15
CA GLN A 323 9.50 -29.79 6.46
C GLN A 323 10.86 -29.11 6.31
N GLN A 324 11.73 -29.65 5.46
CA GLN A 324 13.05 -29.09 5.21
C GLN A 324 12.97 -27.68 4.61
N ASP A 325 12.07 -27.45 3.65
CA ASP A 325 11.86 -26.15 3.04
C ASP A 325 11.39 -25.12 4.08
N ASN A 326 10.42 -25.48 4.91
CA ASN A 326 9.96 -24.61 5.98
C ASN A 326 11.05 -24.36 7.03
N GLU A 327 11.89 -25.35 7.38
CA GLU A 327 13.04 -25.13 8.26
C GLU A 327 14.00 -24.09 7.68
N ARG A 328 14.30 -24.15 6.37
CA ARG A 328 15.11 -23.12 5.70
C ARG A 328 14.44 -21.75 5.73
N TRP A 329 13.13 -21.69 5.49
CA TRP A 329 12.35 -20.45 5.62
C TRP A 329 12.48 -19.83 7.02
N GLN A 330 12.29 -20.62 8.07
CA GLN A 330 12.38 -20.15 9.45
C GLN A 330 13.81 -19.69 9.81
N ASN A 331 14.83 -20.31 9.25
CA ASN A 331 16.23 -20.00 9.54
C ASN A 331 16.78 -18.81 8.74
N GLU A 332 16.33 -18.63 7.48
CA GLU A 332 16.95 -17.67 6.56
C GLU A 332 16.06 -16.47 6.22
N VAL A 333 14.73 -16.65 6.16
CA VAL A 333 13.81 -15.60 5.70
C VAL A 333 13.07 -14.94 6.86
N ALA A 334 12.48 -15.74 7.75
CA ALA A 334 11.71 -15.23 8.88
C ALA A 334 12.52 -14.26 9.79
N PRO A 335 13.84 -14.41 10.02
CA PRO A 335 14.62 -13.45 10.81
C PRO A 335 14.77 -12.06 10.16
N ILE A 336 14.53 -11.97 8.85
CA ILE A 336 14.62 -10.73 8.06
C ILE A 336 13.25 -10.05 8.03
N LEU A 337 12.21 -10.79 7.63
CA LEU A 337 10.85 -10.24 7.43
C LEU A 337 10.09 -10.10 8.74
N GLY A 338 10.33 -11.00 9.69
CA GLY A 338 9.55 -11.20 10.89
C GLY A 338 8.58 -12.37 10.77
N LYS A 339 7.75 -12.56 11.81
CA LYS A 339 6.74 -13.62 11.85
C LYS A 339 5.82 -13.49 10.64
N THR A 340 5.76 -14.56 9.84
CA THR A 340 4.95 -14.64 8.63
C THR A 340 3.87 -15.70 8.84
N ASN A 341 2.60 -15.29 8.75
CA ASN A 341 1.43 -16.12 9.04
C ASN A 341 0.55 -16.39 7.81
N ILE A 342 1.00 -15.97 6.63
CA ILE A 342 0.35 -16.17 5.34
C ILE A 342 1.26 -17.06 4.50
N LEU A 343 0.68 -18.09 3.88
CA LEU A 343 1.29 -18.91 2.85
C LEU A 343 0.51 -18.66 1.56
N ILE A 344 1.20 -18.26 0.51
CA ILE A 344 0.70 -18.30 -0.87
C ILE A 344 1.38 -19.50 -1.51
N TYR A 345 0.61 -20.45 -2.03
CA TYR A 345 1.19 -21.69 -2.57
C TYR A 345 1.89 -21.42 -3.89
N PRO A 346 3.16 -21.85 -4.07
CA PRO A 346 3.77 -21.84 -5.39
C PRO A 346 2.91 -22.61 -6.39
N PHE A 347 2.74 -22.05 -7.59
CA PHE A 347 1.99 -22.63 -8.71
C PHE A 347 0.45 -22.71 -8.56
N GLY A 348 -0.14 -22.04 -7.56
CA GLY A 348 -1.60 -21.93 -7.41
C GLY A 348 -2.04 -21.71 -5.98
#